data_AF-A0A059XRN6-F1
#
_entry.id   AF-A0A059XRN6-F1
#
_cell.length_a   1.000
_cell.length_b   1.000
_cell.length_c   1.000
_cell.angle_alpha   90.00
_cell.angle_beta   90.00
_cell.angle_gamma   90.00
#
_symmetry.space_group_name_H-M   'P 1'
#
loop_
_entity.id
_entity.type
_entity.pdbx_description
1 polymer ?
#
loop_
_entity_poly.entity_id
_entity_poly.type
_entity_poly.pdbx_seq_one_letter_code
_entity_poly.pdbx_strand_id
1 'polypeptide(L)'
;MKLKKTLLATTLTIGLSGATVVTIALVSKHTQPQKSAEIEIGNYQFNFGKGLKNPQNHYASEFTFASYYDSRTNANGAIAQPELKNTTSLHKQFWPYNLELSFDYKTASDEDYKRKQDPLFTLVNRKNGNPIDFLKETHNIYYHSYANDLEGALYLQVLLENKKPANKKEKDLLAKSISSRERIDSWKRIEFRLNGFKKLNVNDQNELLRSKISKDSSIISTFPIAETSNLREALHKGYYEENSIKIPLNSVSDLIDNKILPSTTLEQGSTKELIQKQNEIVKKFLSITSPNLNNPLLIIDWEKPIWFSKSADDKSKLIMYYSIKRQVAKASNLNLFQTSTFPIDEVQSQKIHFNFFKLKAIAKEMVEVKPKTNINIANFSQIGTTALKFTQNHSSSQPNSSHGYFDELNLQFKEINELKKLLIYTDLSSSEQNLNNYTLAFDTSLNSLLNKKTTASPYVGSQQADKITFAYSLSAKDINAQNGINKFYGTFILGGFKTN
;
A
#
# COMPACT_ATOMS: atom_id res chain seq x y z
N MET A 1 36.48 2.71 -71.25
CA MET A 1 35.04 3.04 -71.33
C MET A 1 34.71 3.94 -70.13
N LYS A 2 34.44 5.24 -70.38
CA LYS A 2 34.23 6.27 -69.35
C LYS A 2 32.76 6.29 -68.95
N LEU A 3 32.43 5.99 -67.69
CA LEU A 3 31.08 6.15 -67.17
C LEU A 3 30.86 7.62 -66.78
N LYS A 4 29.93 8.23 -67.50
CA LYS A 4 29.55 9.64 -67.44
C LYS A 4 28.93 9.98 -66.08
N LYS A 5 29.31 11.14 -65.57
CA LYS A 5 28.61 11.91 -64.54
C LYS A 5 27.20 12.25 -65.04
N THR A 6 26.18 11.88 -64.28
CA THR A 6 24.88 12.55 -64.35
C THR A 6 24.53 13.00 -62.94
N LEU A 7 24.94 14.24 -62.66
CA LEU A 7 24.50 15.04 -61.53
C LEU A 7 23.10 15.56 -61.90
N LEU A 8 22.08 15.24 -61.10
CA LEU A 8 20.74 15.83 -61.24
C LEU A 8 20.33 16.37 -59.86
N ALA A 9 20.83 17.58 -59.60
CA ALA A 9 20.08 18.61 -58.88
C ALA A 9 19.22 19.33 -59.96
N THR A 10 18.01 19.84 -59.77
CA THR A 10 17.31 20.34 -58.58
C THR A 10 15.88 20.63 -59.03
N THR A 11 14.87 20.40 -58.18
CA THR A 11 13.75 21.35 -58.02
C THR A 11 13.17 21.18 -56.62
N LEU A 12 13.46 22.17 -55.78
CA LEU A 12 12.86 22.38 -54.47
C LEU A 12 11.42 22.90 -54.64
N THR A 13 10.47 22.30 -53.93
CA THR A 13 9.29 23.04 -53.44
C THR A 13 8.95 22.58 -52.03
N ILE A 14 9.36 23.41 -51.06
CA ILE A 14 8.73 23.76 -49.78
C ILE A 14 7.98 22.63 -49.04
N GLY A 15 8.61 22.20 -47.93
CA GLY A 15 7.95 21.51 -46.83
C GLY A 15 8.40 20.07 -46.65
N LEU A 16 9.46 19.85 -45.83
CA LEU A 16 9.75 18.63 -45.05
C LEU A 16 11.18 18.72 -44.49
N SER A 17 11.42 19.65 -43.56
CA SER A 17 12.67 19.75 -42.78
C SER A 17 12.79 18.71 -41.65
N GLY A 18 12.19 17.53 -41.83
CA GLY A 18 12.22 16.42 -40.85
C GLY A 18 12.73 15.09 -41.39
N ALA A 19 12.76 14.89 -42.72
CA ALA A 19 13.06 13.57 -43.31
C ALA A 19 14.52 13.40 -43.76
N THR A 20 15.25 14.49 -44.04
CA THR A 20 16.60 14.41 -44.64
C THR A 20 17.73 14.18 -43.64
N VAL A 21 17.51 14.44 -42.34
CA VAL A 21 18.50 14.19 -41.28
C VAL A 21 18.60 12.70 -40.91
N VAL A 22 17.51 11.95 -41.11
CA VAL A 22 17.42 10.53 -40.75
C VAL A 22 18.26 9.65 -41.67
N THR A 23 18.27 9.94 -42.98
CA THR A 23 18.88 9.05 -43.98
C THR A 23 20.41 9.13 -44.04
N ILE A 24 21.00 10.32 -43.83
CA ILE A 24 22.47 10.50 -43.89
C ILE A 24 23.15 10.00 -42.60
N ALA A 25 22.46 10.01 -41.46
CA ALA A 25 22.97 9.49 -40.19
C ALA A 25 22.93 7.95 -40.10
N LEU A 26 21.91 7.30 -40.67
CA LEU A 26 21.74 5.84 -40.68
C LEU A 26 22.89 5.12 -41.43
N VAL A 27 23.38 5.69 -42.53
CA VAL A 27 24.46 5.08 -43.33
C VAL A 27 25.83 5.15 -42.62
N SER A 28 26.06 6.14 -41.76
CA SER A 28 27.33 6.28 -41.02
C SER A 28 27.50 5.31 -39.84
N LYS A 29 26.41 4.65 -39.40
CA LYS A 29 26.38 3.80 -38.19
C LYS A 29 26.60 2.30 -38.46
N HIS A 30 26.51 1.86 -39.72
CA HIS A 30 26.71 0.44 -40.10
C HIS A 30 28.17 -0.01 -40.18
N THR A 31 29.14 0.87 -39.91
CA THR A 31 30.58 0.57 -40.02
C THR A 31 31.37 0.77 -38.73
N GLN A 32 30.73 1.07 -37.59
CA GLN A 32 31.42 1.22 -36.30
C GLN A 32 30.99 0.15 -35.28
N PRO A 33 31.92 -0.39 -34.48
CA PRO A 33 31.59 -1.32 -33.41
C PRO A 33 30.61 -0.68 -32.42
N GLN A 34 29.62 -1.46 -31.99
CA GLN A 34 28.61 -1.05 -31.01
C GLN A 34 29.33 -0.55 -29.75
N LYS A 35 29.25 0.75 -29.48
CA LYS A 35 29.82 1.34 -28.25
C LYS A 35 29.01 0.83 -27.05
N SER A 36 29.64 0.80 -25.87
CA SER A 36 28.89 0.40 -24.67
C SER A 36 27.73 1.38 -24.44
N ALA A 37 26.59 0.84 -24.01
CA ALA A 37 25.35 1.56 -23.76
C ALA A 37 25.57 2.84 -22.91
N GLU A 38 26.47 2.76 -21.94
CA GLU A 38 26.84 3.87 -21.05
C GLU A 38 27.55 5.01 -21.80
N ILE A 39 28.43 4.69 -22.76
CA ILE A 39 29.12 5.69 -23.59
C ILE A 39 28.14 6.36 -24.56
N GLU A 40 27.18 5.60 -25.09
CA GLU A 40 26.18 6.15 -26.01
C GLU A 40 25.24 7.14 -25.31
N ILE A 41 24.75 6.81 -24.11
CA ILE A 41 23.89 7.72 -23.32
C ILE A 41 24.69 8.87 -22.71
N GLY A 42 25.96 8.68 -22.34
CA GLY A 42 26.78 9.71 -21.70
C GLY A 42 26.93 11.00 -22.51
N ASN A 43 26.66 10.96 -23.82
CA ASN A 43 26.68 12.13 -24.71
C ASN A 43 25.37 12.92 -24.72
N TYR A 44 24.32 12.50 -24.01
CA TYR A 44 23.05 13.20 -23.95
C TYR A 44 23.06 14.33 -22.92
N GLN A 45 22.09 15.23 -23.05
CA GLN A 45 21.84 16.31 -22.12
C GLN A 45 20.35 16.37 -21.83
N PHE A 46 20.03 16.38 -20.54
CA PHE A 46 18.68 16.50 -20.02
C PHE A 46 18.38 17.97 -19.73
N ASN A 47 17.32 18.52 -20.31
CA ASN A 47 16.95 19.93 -20.20
C ASN A 47 15.43 20.10 -19.99
N PHE A 48 15.01 21.27 -19.52
CA PHE A 48 13.62 21.68 -19.59
C PHE A 48 13.15 21.78 -21.05
N GLY A 49 11.96 21.28 -21.32
CA GLY A 49 11.27 21.44 -22.59
C GLY A 49 10.40 22.70 -22.61
N LYS A 50 9.82 23.00 -23.77
CA LYS A 50 9.00 24.21 -23.96
C LYS A 50 7.66 24.16 -23.19
N GLY A 51 7.20 22.96 -22.84
CA GLY A 51 5.95 22.77 -22.11
C GLY A 51 6.02 23.21 -20.64
N LEU A 52 7.19 23.11 -19.99
CA LEU A 52 7.34 23.49 -18.58
C LEU A 52 7.76 24.96 -18.45
N LYS A 53 6.78 25.84 -18.40
CA LYS A 53 7.00 27.26 -18.09
C LYS A 53 7.23 27.43 -16.59
N ASN A 54 8.21 28.26 -16.22
CA ASN A 54 8.53 28.61 -14.83
C ASN A 54 8.81 27.40 -13.90
N PRO A 55 9.85 26.59 -14.15
CA PRO A 55 10.20 25.44 -13.30
C PRO A 55 10.32 25.76 -11.81
N GLN A 56 10.71 26.98 -11.46
CA GLN A 56 10.83 27.49 -10.08
C GLN A 56 9.50 27.50 -9.30
N ASN A 57 8.36 27.33 -9.98
CA ASN A 57 7.02 27.25 -9.36
C ASN A 57 6.54 25.81 -9.12
N HIS A 58 7.36 24.82 -9.47
CA HIS A 58 7.07 23.39 -9.38
C HIS A 58 8.13 22.68 -8.53
N TYR A 59 7.72 21.71 -7.71
CA TYR A 59 8.64 20.81 -7.03
C TYR A 59 9.13 19.72 -7.99
N ALA A 60 10.36 19.25 -7.80
CA ALA A 60 10.89 18.15 -8.59
C ALA A 60 10.08 16.86 -8.37
N SER A 61 9.55 16.64 -7.16
CA SER A 61 8.73 15.47 -6.82
C SER A 61 7.47 15.32 -7.68
N GLU A 62 6.93 16.42 -8.25
CA GLU A 62 5.77 16.37 -9.16
C GLU A 62 6.03 15.45 -10.37
N PHE A 63 7.30 15.37 -10.78
CA PHE A 63 7.79 14.67 -11.96
C PHE A 63 8.52 13.35 -11.61
N THR A 64 8.23 12.74 -10.46
CA THR A 64 8.83 11.45 -10.08
C THR A 64 8.04 10.28 -10.67
N PHE A 65 8.48 9.79 -11.84
CA PHE A 65 7.87 8.67 -12.57
C PHE A 65 8.88 7.56 -12.90
N ALA A 66 8.37 6.34 -13.09
CA ALA A 66 9.12 5.25 -13.72
C ALA A 66 8.32 4.61 -14.86
N SER A 67 9.02 4.22 -15.93
CA SER A 67 8.40 3.61 -17.12
C SER A 67 8.06 2.13 -16.96
N TYR A 68 8.29 1.57 -15.78
CA TYR A 68 8.04 0.18 -15.39
C TYR A 68 7.57 0.13 -13.94
N TYR A 69 6.95 -0.97 -13.53
CA TYR A 69 6.55 -1.14 -12.14
C TYR A 69 7.77 -1.49 -11.29
N ASP A 70 8.16 -0.55 -10.42
CA ASP A 70 9.21 -0.73 -9.41
C ASP A 70 8.57 -0.72 -8.02
N SER A 71 8.75 -1.82 -7.29
CA SER A 71 8.27 -1.99 -5.91
C SER A 71 9.40 -2.26 -4.94
N ARG A 72 10.66 -2.00 -5.35
CA ARG A 72 11.82 -2.19 -4.48
C ARG A 72 11.71 -1.26 -3.27
N THR A 73 11.98 -1.83 -2.11
CA THR A 73 12.03 -1.13 -0.84
C THR A 73 13.47 -0.78 -0.47
N ASN A 74 13.66 0.25 0.35
CA ASN A 74 14.95 0.56 0.94
C ASN A 74 15.34 -0.48 2.01
N ALA A 75 16.53 -0.34 2.62
CA ALA A 75 17.05 -1.27 3.62
C ALA A 75 16.11 -1.50 4.83
N ASN A 76 15.22 -0.54 5.10
CA ASN A 76 14.25 -0.61 6.20
C ASN A 76 12.88 -1.15 5.76
N GLY A 77 12.77 -1.68 4.54
CA GLY A 77 11.52 -2.20 3.99
C GLY A 77 10.51 -1.12 3.57
N ALA A 78 10.87 0.16 3.62
CA ALA A 78 10.00 1.26 3.19
C ALA A 78 10.13 1.54 1.68
N ILE A 79 9.06 2.06 1.06
CA ILE A 79 9.06 2.45 -0.35
C ILE A 79 10.16 3.49 -0.58
N ALA A 80 11.08 3.19 -1.50
CA ALA A 80 12.32 3.95 -1.65
C ALA A 80 12.13 5.35 -2.24
N GLN A 81 10.93 5.67 -2.75
CA GLN A 81 10.47 6.99 -3.21
C GLN A 81 8.94 7.08 -3.01
N PRO A 82 8.44 7.67 -1.91
CA PRO A 82 7.00 7.66 -1.60
C PRO A 82 6.15 8.46 -2.59
N GLU A 83 6.73 9.43 -3.32
CA GLU A 83 6.07 10.18 -4.39
C GLU A 83 6.13 9.50 -5.78
N LEU A 84 6.74 8.31 -5.91
CA LEU A 84 6.94 7.63 -7.20
C LEU A 84 5.63 7.17 -7.85
N LYS A 85 5.41 7.61 -9.09
CA LYS A 85 4.29 7.21 -9.93
C LYS A 85 4.73 6.17 -10.97
N ASN A 86 4.29 4.93 -10.82
CA ASN A 86 4.71 3.85 -11.73
C ASN A 86 3.71 2.68 -11.88
N THR A 87 2.51 2.80 -11.32
CA THR A 87 1.51 1.73 -11.25
C THR A 87 0.65 1.63 -12.50
N THR A 88 0.19 2.76 -13.04
CA THR A 88 -0.74 2.82 -14.19
C THR A 88 0.01 2.91 -15.53
N SER A 89 -0.66 2.56 -16.64
CA SER A 89 -0.12 2.75 -17.99
C SER A 89 0.24 4.20 -18.27
N LEU A 90 -0.59 5.13 -17.77
CA LEU A 90 -0.34 6.57 -17.83
C LEU A 90 1.00 6.95 -17.20
N HIS A 91 1.24 6.50 -15.96
CA HIS A 91 2.48 6.79 -15.24
C HIS A 91 3.70 6.27 -16.01
N LYS A 92 3.59 5.05 -16.56
CA LYS A 92 4.67 4.40 -17.29
C LYS A 92 4.98 5.08 -18.63
N GLN A 93 4.03 5.81 -19.21
CA GLN A 93 4.19 6.53 -20.47
C GLN A 93 4.75 7.95 -20.31
N PHE A 94 4.82 8.49 -19.08
CA PHE A 94 5.24 9.88 -18.83
C PHE A 94 6.61 10.23 -19.44
N TRP A 95 7.65 9.44 -19.15
CA TRP A 95 8.99 9.69 -19.67
C TRP A 95 9.12 9.44 -21.17
N PRO A 96 8.61 8.32 -21.73
CA PRO A 96 8.50 8.14 -23.17
C PRO A 96 7.85 9.33 -23.88
N TYR A 97 6.70 9.80 -23.40
CA TYR A 97 5.99 10.95 -23.98
C TYR A 97 6.87 12.22 -24.04
N ASN A 98 7.62 12.49 -22.97
CA ASN A 98 8.46 13.70 -22.89
C ASN A 98 9.75 13.59 -23.70
N LEU A 99 10.34 12.40 -23.80
CA LEU A 99 11.74 12.24 -24.26
C LEU A 99 11.86 11.60 -25.64
N GLU A 100 10.81 10.95 -26.14
CA GLU A 100 10.85 10.10 -27.32
C GLU A 100 10.02 10.68 -28.48
N LEU A 101 10.67 10.94 -29.61
CA LEU A 101 9.99 11.34 -30.85
C LEU A 101 9.14 10.21 -31.44
N SER A 102 9.51 8.95 -31.18
CA SER A 102 8.75 7.78 -31.67
C SER A 102 7.49 7.49 -30.86
N PHE A 103 7.20 8.26 -29.80
CA PHE A 103 6.00 8.07 -29.01
C PHE A 103 4.75 8.27 -29.88
N ASP A 104 3.86 7.29 -29.89
CA ASP A 104 2.62 7.37 -30.67
C ASP A 104 1.53 8.10 -29.87
N TYR A 105 1.48 9.41 -30.08
CA TYR A 105 0.49 10.29 -29.46
C TYR A 105 -0.96 9.87 -29.79
N LYS A 106 -1.23 9.24 -30.94
CA LYS A 106 -2.61 8.90 -31.34
C LYS A 106 -3.20 7.75 -30.54
N THR A 107 -2.34 6.85 -30.05
CA THR A 107 -2.74 5.67 -29.26
C THR A 107 -2.45 5.82 -27.78
N ALA A 108 -1.99 7.00 -27.34
CA ALA A 108 -1.77 7.30 -25.94
C ALA A 108 -3.04 7.06 -25.11
N SER A 109 -2.88 6.53 -23.91
CA SER A 109 -4.02 6.20 -23.03
C SER A 109 -4.74 7.44 -22.45
N ASP A 110 -4.11 8.60 -22.56
CA ASP A 110 -4.57 9.87 -21.97
C ASP A 110 -4.89 10.92 -23.05
N GLU A 111 -6.01 11.60 -22.90
CA GLU A 111 -6.46 12.65 -23.83
C GLU A 111 -5.53 13.88 -23.85
N ASP A 112 -4.82 14.16 -22.75
CA ASP A 112 -3.84 15.25 -22.69
C ASP A 112 -2.58 14.89 -23.47
N TYR A 113 -2.20 13.61 -23.50
CA TYR A 113 -1.10 13.14 -24.34
C TYR A 113 -1.47 13.05 -25.83
N LYS A 114 -2.74 12.76 -26.17
CA LYS A 114 -3.19 12.74 -27.58
C LYS A 114 -3.14 14.12 -28.24
N ARG A 115 -3.43 15.17 -27.49
CA ARG A 115 -3.46 16.57 -27.94
C ARG A 115 -2.06 17.18 -27.89
N LYS A 116 -1.12 16.63 -28.66
CA LYS A 116 0.32 16.98 -28.75
C LYS A 116 0.66 18.38 -28.18
N GLN A 117 1.02 18.42 -26.89
CA GLN A 117 1.56 19.61 -26.25
C GLN A 117 3.09 19.59 -26.36
N ASP A 118 3.72 20.76 -26.27
CA ASP A 118 5.17 20.86 -26.15
C ASP A 118 5.65 20.02 -24.93
N PRO A 119 6.71 19.20 -25.07
CA PRO A 119 7.15 18.34 -23.97
C PRO A 119 7.67 19.17 -22.80
N LEU A 120 7.48 18.68 -21.56
CA LEU A 120 7.95 19.32 -20.33
C LEU A 120 9.47 19.22 -20.18
N PHE A 121 10.05 18.16 -20.74
CA PHE A 121 11.48 17.85 -20.68
C PHE A 121 12.02 17.42 -22.03
N THR A 122 13.34 17.49 -22.21
CA THR A 122 14.00 16.98 -23.41
C THR A 122 15.29 16.24 -23.04
N LEU A 123 15.61 15.20 -23.82
CA LEU A 123 16.86 14.46 -23.70
C LEU A 123 17.47 14.29 -25.09
N VAL A 124 18.48 15.09 -25.39
CA VAL A 124 19.08 15.15 -26.74
C VAL A 124 20.58 14.97 -26.69
N ASN A 125 21.15 14.36 -27.72
CA ASN A 125 22.58 14.20 -27.84
C ASN A 125 23.26 15.57 -28.05
N ARG A 126 24.28 15.88 -27.24
CA ARG A 126 24.96 17.18 -27.24
C ARG A 126 25.62 17.53 -28.57
N LYS A 127 26.03 16.53 -29.35
CA LYS A 127 26.81 16.74 -30.57
C LYS A 127 25.95 16.93 -31.81
N ASN A 128 24.84 16.20 -31.91
CA ASN A 128 24.03 16.17 -33.13
C ASN A 128 22.53 16.45 -32.89
N GLY A 129 22.11 16.68 -31.65
CA GLY A 129 20.71 16.97 -31.31
C GLY A 129 19.76 15.78 -31.43
N ASN A 130 20.27 14.57 -31.70
CA ASN A 130 19.41 13.39 -31.89
C ASN A 130 18.66 13.05 -30.60
N PRO A 131 17.38 12.64 -30.70
CA PRO A 131 16.62 12.13 -29.57
C PRO A 131 17.09 10.74 -29.18
N ILE A 132 16.72 10.32 -27.97
CA ILE A 132 17.14 9.03 -27.42
C ILE A 132 16.57 7.81 -28.17
N ASP A 133 15.52 8.01 -28.99
CA ASP A 133 14.92 6.98 -29.85
C ASP A 133 15.91 6.26 -30.75
N PHE A 134 17.00 6.92 -31.13
CA PHE A 134 18.05 6.33 -31.97
C PHE A 134 18.72 5.10 -31.33
N LEU A 135 18.57 4.91 -30.01
CA LEU A 135 19.09 3.76 -29.30
C LEU A 135 18.08 2.60 -29.25
N LYS A 136 16.80 2.82 -29.58
CA LYS A 136 15.75 1.78 -29.51
C LYS A 136 15.92 0.67 -30.53
N GLU A 137 16.66 0.89 -31.61
CA GLU A 137 16.95 -0.17 -32.58
C GLU A 137 17.72 -1.33 -31.91
N THR A 138 18.67 -0.98 -31.04
CA THR A 138 19.58 -1.93 -30.40
C THR A 138 19.23 -2.24 -28.94
N HIS A 139 18.50 -1.35 -28.27
CA HIS A 139 18.20 -1.46 -26.83
C HIS A 139 16.70 -1.31 -26.53
N ASN A 140 16.25 -1.92 -25.43
CA ASN A 140 15.07 -1.44 -24.71
C ASN A 140 15.51 -0.30 -23.79
N ILE A 141 14.70 0.76 -23.71
CA ILE A 141 14.99 1.96 -22.91
C ILE A 141 13.96 2.06 -21.80
N TYR A 142 14.43 2.26 -20.58
CA TYR A 142 13.61 2.48 -19.41
C TYR A 142 14.04 3.77 -18.69
N TYR A 143 13.12 4.36 -17.95
CA TYR A 143 13.32 5.61 -17.25
C TYR A 143 12.89 5.48 -15.80
N HIS A 144 13.69 6.03 -14.88
CA HIS A 144 13.32 6.16 -13.48
C HIS A 144 13.87 7.49 -12.95
N SER A 145 12.98 8.35 -12.45
CA SER A 145 13.39 9.64 -11.88
C SER A 145 13.32 9.67 -10.36
N TYR A 146 14.11 10.56 -9.75
CA TYR A 146 14.21 10.77 -8.32
C TYR A 146 14.27 12.26 -8.02
N ALA A 147 13.63 12.71 -6.94
CA ALA A 147 13.55 14.12 -6.60
C ALA A 147 14.44 14.51 -5.42
N ASN A 148 14.87 15.77 -5.42
CA ASN A 148 15.44 16.44 -4.27
C ASN A 148 14.78 17.82 -4.15
N ASP A 149 13.68 17.88 -3.41
CA ASP A 149 12.93 19.12 -3.24
C ASP A 149 13.63 20.10 -2.29
N LEU A 150 14.62 19.65 -1.51
CA LEU A 150 15.42 20.55 -0.68
C LEU A 150 16.37 21.39 -1.54
N GLU A 151 16.92 20.80 -2.59
CA GLU A 151 17.81 21.48 -3.54
C GLU A 151 17.10 22.01 -4.79
N GLY A 152 15.85 21.60 -5.04
CA GLY A 152 15.12 21.94 -6.26
C GLY A 152 15.73 21.24 -7.48
N ALA A 153 16.04 19.95 -7.34
CA ALA A 153 16.71 19.14 -8.37
C ALA A 153 15.94 17.86 -8.69
N LEU A 154 15.86 17.54 -9.98
CA LEU A 154 15.33 16.28 -10.51
C LEU A 154 16.48 15.45 -11.08
N TYR A 155 16.53 14.19 -10.69
CA TYR A 155 17.45 13.20 -11.23
C TYR A 155 16.69 12.27 -12.15
N LEU A 156 17.19 12.05 -13.36
CA LEU A 156 16.64 11.09 -14.31
C LEU A 156 17.68 10.00 -14.56
N GLN A 157 17.35 8.77 -14.19
CA GLN A 157 18.13 7.60 -14.55
C GLN A 157 17.55 7.00 -15.84
N VAL A 158 18.38 6.93 -16.87
CA VAL A 158 18.05 6.28 -18.14
C VAL A 158 18.73 4.92 -18.14
N LEU A 159 17.95 3.87 -18.33
CA LEU A 159 18.40 2.49 -18.26
C LEU A 159 18.27 1.82 -19.63
N LEU A 160 19.30 1.10 -20.05
CA LEU A 160 19.34 0.35 -21.30
C LEU A 160 19.51 -1.14 -21.03
N GLU A 161 18.74 -1.90 -21.78
CA GLU A 161 18.82 -3.35 -21.86
C GLU A 161 19.06 -3.75 -23.31
N ASN A 162 20.08 -4.56 -23.57
CA ASN A 162 20.40 -4.99 -24.91
C ASN A 162 19.32 -5.96 -25.44
N LYS A 163 18.78 -5.69 -26.63
CA LYS A 163 17.80 -6.57 -27.29
C LYS A 163 18.42 -7.87 -27.79
N LYS A 164 19.74 -7.87 -28.03
CA LYS A 164 20.51 -9.02 -28.55
C LYS A 164 21.49 -9.49 -27.47
N PRO A 165 21.04 -10.32 -26.51
CA PRO A 165 21.88 -10.77 -25.40
C PRO A 165 23.10 -11.54 -25.92
N ALA A 166 24.27 -11.27 -25.36
CA ALA A 166 25.53 -11.87 -25.80
C ALA A 166 25.77 -13.26 -25.19
N ASN A 167 25.09 -13.59 -24.09
CA ASN A 167 25.26 -14.84 -23.36
C ASN A 167 23.93 -15.38 -22.80
N LYS A 168 23.94 -16.64 -22.34
CA LYS A 168 22.76 -17.32 -21.80
C LYS A 168 22.16 -16.59 -20.59
N LYS A 169 22.99 -16.08 -19.68
CA LYS A 169 22.54 -15.36 -18.47
C LYS A 169 21.71 -14.12 -18.83
N GLU A 170 22.18 -13.33 -19.79
CA GLU A 170 21.43 -12.15 -20.29
C GLU A 170 20.14 -12.55 -20.99
N LYS A 171 20.14 -13.65 -21.76
CA LYS A 171 18.93 -14.18 -22.40
C LYS A 171 17.89 -14.61 -21.36
N ASP A 172 18.33 -15.30 -20.30
CA ASP A 172 17.47 -15.73 -19.20
C ASP A 172 16.89 -14.52 -18.43
N LEU A 173 17.69 -13.46 -18.22
CA LEU A 173 17.22 -12.20 -17.63
C LEU A 173 16.19 -11.48 -18.50
N LEU A 174 16.42 -11.40 -19.82
CA LEU A 174 15.51 -10.75 -20.77
C LEU A 174 14.13 -11.42 -20.80
N ALA A 175 14.08 -12.74 -20.56
CA ALA A 175 12.84 -13.51 -20.48
C ALA A 175 12.05 -13.29 -19.17
N LYS A 176 12.65 -12.73 -18.12
CA LYS A 176 11.96 -12.40 -16.87
C LYS A 176 11.03 -11.20 -17.05
N SER A 177 10.07 -11.02 -16.15
CA SER A 177 9.23 -9.80 -16.14
C SER A 177 10.09 -8.52 -15.99
N ILE A 178 9.68 -7.42 -16.65
CA ILE A 178 10.28 -6.08 -16.47
C ILE A 178 10.10 -5.50 -15.06
N SER A 179 9.31 -6.17 -14.22
CA SER A 179 9.18 -5.86 -12.78
C SER A 179 10.08 -6.74 -11.90
N SER A 180 10.84 -7.66 -12.48
CA SER A 180 11.76 -8.54 -11.75
C SER A 180 12.95 -7.74 -11.25
N ARG A 181 13.21 -7.80 -9.95
CA ARG A 181 14.38 -7.15 -9.33
C ARG A 181 15.69 -7.53 -10.02
N GLU A 182 15.89 -8.82 -10.31
CA GLU A 182 17.12 -9.30 -10.96
C GLU A 182 17.30 -8.73 -12.38
N ARG A 183 16.19 -8.55 -13.12
CA ARG A 183 16.23 -7.95 -14.46
C ARG A 183 16.52 -6.46 -14.37
N ILE A 184 15.81 -5.74 -13.49
CA ILE A 184 16.00 -4.30 -13.25
C ILE A 184 17.44 -3.99 -12.83
N ASP A 185 17.98 -4.75 -11.86
CA ASP A 185 19.33 -4.54 -11.32
C ASP A 185 20.44 -4.82 -12.36
N SER A 186 20.13 -5.53 -13.45
CA SER A 186 21.08 -5.84 -14.53
C SER A 186 21.23 -4.73 -15.58
N TRP A 187 20.29 -3.79 -15.65
CA TRP A 187 20.28 -2.78 -16.70
C TRP A 187 21.44 -1.79 -16.57
N LYS A 188 22.04 -1.45 -17.72
CA LYS A 188 23.06 -0.40 -17.78
C LYS A 188 22.38 0.94 -17.62
N ARG A 189 23.00 1.88 -16.93
CA ARG A 189 22.34 3.14 -16.57
C ARG A 189 23.26 4.35 -16.60
N ILE A 190 22.71 5.50 -16.96
CA ILE A 190 23.32 6.81 -16.82
C ILE A 190 22.33 7.74 -16.11
N GLU A 191 22.88 8.61 -15.28
CA GLU A 191 22.12 9.54 -14.45
C GLU A 191 22.31 10.96 -14.95
N PHE A 192 21.20 11.66 -15.11
CA PHE A 192 21.15 13.07 -15.47
C PHE A 192 20.56 13.86 -14.30
N ARG A 193 21.03 15.10 -14.14
CA ARG A 193 20.53 16.02 -13.10
C ARG A 193 20.06 17.30 -13.76
N LEU A 194 18.86 17.75 -13.38
CA LEU A 194 18.27 19.01 -13.79
C LEU A 194 17.89 19.83 -12.55
N ASN A 195 18.44 21.03 -12.44
CA ASN A 195 18.19 21.96 -11.33
C ASN A 195 17.22 23.07 -11.76
N GLY A 196 16.72 23.85 -10.81
CA GLY A 196 15.91 25.05 -11.08
C GLY A 196 14.44 24.92 -10.66
N PHE A 197 14.08 23.83 -9.98
CA PHE A 197 12.76 23.64 -9.38
C PHE A 197 12.62 24.43 -8.08
N LYS A 198 11.37 24.58 -7.62
CA LYS A 198 11.04 25.14 -6.30
C LYS A 198 11.74 24.32 -5.20
N LYS A 199 12.31 25.02 -4.23
CA LYS A 199 12.84 24.42 -3.00
C LYS A 199 11.77 24.40 -1.92
N LEU A 200 11.68 23.29 -1.20
CA LEU A 200 10.80 23.12 -0.04
C LEU A 200 11.32 23.95 1.14
N ASN A 201 10.47 24.81 1.69
CA ASN A 201 10.76 25.46 2.97
C ASN A 201 10.38 24.54 4.14
N VAL A 202 11.37 23.90 4.74
CA VAL A 202 11.16 22.94 5.85
C VAL A 202 10.75 23.60 7.16
N ASN A 203 10.89 24.93 7.26
CA ASN A 203 10.46 25.70 8.42
C ASN A 203 8.99 26.15 8.30
N ASP A 204 8.36 25.99 7.13
CA ASP A 204 6.94 26.26 6.94
C ASP A 204 6.13 24.98 7.10
N GLN A 205 5.49 24.83 8.27
CA GLN A 205 4.66 23.67 8.60
C GLN A 205 3.49 23.48 7.63
N ASN A 206 2.93 24.57 7.09
CA ASN A 206 1.85 24.49 6.10
C ASN A 206 2.36 23.92 4.77
N GLU A 207 3.60 24.23 4.40
CA GLU A 207 4.21 23.69 3.18
C GLU A 207 4.47 22.17 3.31
N LEU A 208 4.87 21.71 4.50
CA LEU A 208 5.06 20.29 4.78
C LEU A 208 3.76 19.47 4.81
N LEU A 209 2.64 20.11 5.15
CA LEU A 209 1.30 19.51 5.24
C LEU A 209 0.45 19.62 3.96
N ARG A 210 0.97 20.25 2.90
CA ARG A 210 0.27 20.36 1.61
C ARG A 210 0.70 19.29 0.62
N SER A 211 -0.22 18.90 -0.24
CA SER A 211 0.12 18.07 -1.40
C SER A 211 0.87 18.92 -2.43
N LYS A 212 2.00 18.39 -2.90
CA LYS A 212 2.80 19.03 -3.96
C LYS A 212 2.15 18.88 -5.34
N ILE A 213 1.22 17.93 -5.49
CA ILE A 213 0.50 17.66 -6.74
C ILE A 213 -0.84 18.41 -6.78
N SER A 214 -1.46 18.62 -5.61
CA SER A 214 -2.74 19.31 -5.45
C SER A 214 -2.60 20.42 -4.41
N LYS A 215 -2.32 21.64 -4.88
CA LYS A 215 -1.84 22.79 -4.07
C LYS A 215 -2.78 23.21 -2.94
N ASP A 216 -4.07 22.85 -3.03
CA ASP A 216 -5.11 23.22 -2.08
C ASP A 216 -5.55 22.08 -1.14
N SER A 217 -4.95 20.89 -1.28
CA SER A 217 -5.30 19.74 -0.44
C SER A 217 -4.22 19.45 0.61
N SER A 218 -4.66 19.26 1.85
CA SER A 218 -3.83 18.66 2.90
C SER A 218 -3.50 17.20 2.57
N ILE A 219 -2.29 16.78 2.94
CA ILE A 219 -1.84 15.38 2.87
C ILE A 219 -2.18 14.58 4.13
N ILE A 220 -2.72 15.22 5.17
CA ILE A 220 -3.06 14.56 6.43
C ILE A 220 -4.10 13.48 6.15
N SER A 221 -3.75 12.25 6.49
CA SER A 221 -4.62 11.09 6.38
C SER A 221 -4.60 10.31 7.70
N THR A 222 -5.70 9.61 7.97
CA THR A 222 -5.77 8.71 9.11
C THR A 222 -4.78 7.55 8.94
N PHE A 223 -4.13 7.17 10.03
CA PHE A 223 -3.24 6.01 10.06
C PHE A 223 -4.09 4.75 10.28
N PRO A 224 -3.92 3.70 9.46
CA PRO A 224 -4.58 2.42 9.72
C PRO A 224 -4.13 1.82 11.04
N ILE A 225 -5.10 1.37 11.84
CA ILE A 225 -4.87 0.82 13.18
C ILE A 225 -5.56 -0.52 13.31
N ALA A 226 -4.84 -1.49 13.86
CA ALA A 226 -5.35 -2.80 14.23
C ALA A 226 -4.98 -3.13 15.67
N GLU A 227 -5.68 -4.09 16.27
CA GLU A 227 -5.25 -4.73 17.51
C GLU A 227 -4.01 -5.61 17.30
N THR A 228 -3.17 -5.67 18.32
CA THR A 228 -2.13 -6.70 18.46
C THR A 228 -2.71 -7.99 19.07
N SER A 229 -1.89 -9.04 19.15
CA SER A 229 -2.26 -10.26 19.88
C SER A 229 -2.59 -10.01 21.34
N ASN A 230 -1.92 -9.09 22.02
CA ASN A 230 -2.14 -8.83 23.45
C ASN A 230 -3.50 -8.19 23.70
N LEU A 231 -3.86 -7.18 22.90
CA LEU A 231 -5.17 -6.56 23.01
C LEU A 231 -6.28 -7.53 22.63
N ARG A 232 -6.10 -8.30 21.54
CA ARG A 232 -7.05 -9.34 21.14
C ARG A 232 -7.30 -10.35 22.27
N GLU A 233 -6.24 -10.83 22.90
CA GLU A 233 -6.32 -11.78 24.01
C GLU A 233 -7.05 -11.17 25.22
N ALA A 234 -6.70 -9.93 25.59
CA ALA A 234 -7.36 -9.24 26.70
C ALA A 234 -8.85 -9.01 26.44
N LEU A 235 -9.22 -8.58 25.22
CA LEU A 235 -10.60 -8.40 24.79
C LEU A 235 -11.39 -9.72 24.82
N HIS A 236 -10.78 -10.83 24.36
CA HIS A 236 -11.40 -12.15 24.38
C HIS A 236 -11.61 -12.67 25.81
N LYS A 237 -10.58 -12.56 26.67
CA LYS A 237 -10.66 -12.93 28.09
C LYS A 237 -11.62 -12.04 28.89
N GLY A 238 -11.85 -10.81 28.43
CA GLY A 238 -12.63 -9.78 29.15
C GLY A 238 -11.85 -9.17 30.33
N TYR A 239 -10.54 -9.37 30.39
CA TYR A 239 -9.64 -8.74 31.35
C TYR A 239 -8.22 -8.67 30.79
N TYR A 240 -7.46 -7.68 31.26
CA TYR A 240 -6.01 -7.60 31.10
C TYR A 240 -5.34 -8.07 32.39
N GLU A 241 -4.29 -8.88 32.29
CA GLU A 241 -3.54 -9.36 33.45
C GLU A 241 -2.16 -8.70 33.49
N GLU A 242 -1.87 -8.01 34.59
CA GLU A 242 -0.58 -7.39 34.85
C GLU A 242 -0.16 -7.69 36.28
N ASN A 243 1.03 -8.27 36.45
CA ASN A 243 1.55 -8.69 37.76
C ASN A 243 0.54 -9.53 38.56
N SER A 244 -0.12 -10.48 37.89
CA SER A 244 -1.17 -11.35 38.46
C SER A 244 -2.46 -10.63 38.93
N ILE A 245 -2.60 -9.34 38.65
CA ILE A 245 -3.83 -8.58 38.90
C ILE A 245 -4.68 -8.62 37.62
N LYS A 246 -5.93 -9.07 37.76
CA LYS A 246 -6.92 -9.07 36.66
C LYS A 246 -7.68 -7.76 36.65
N ILE A 247 -7.46 -6.98 35.61
CA ILE A 247 -8.12 -5.70 35.34
C ILE A 247 -9.28 -5.94 34.37
N PRO A 248 -10.55 -5.73 34.76
CA PRO A 248 -11.69 -5.97 33.89
C PRO A 248 -11.66 -5.14 32.60
N LEU A 249 -12.14 -5.72 31.51
CA LEU A 249 -12.25 -5.09 30.19
C LEU A 249 -13.62 -5.42 29.57
N ASN A 250 -14.61 -4.62 29.95
CA ASN A 250 -16.03 -4.74 29.57
C ASN A 250 -16.47 -3.67 28.57
N SER A 251 -15.74 -2.56 28.49
CA SER A 251 -16.04 -1.44 27.59
C SER A 251 -14.78 -0.85 26.95
N VAL A 252 -14.96 -0.04 25.90
CA VAL A 252 -13.86 0.73 25.29
C VAL A 252 -13.27 1.74 26.29
N SER A 253 -14.11 2.30 27.17
CA SER A 253 -13.68 3.27 28.18
C SER A 253 -12.71 2.67 29.20
N ASP A 254 -12.82 1.38 29.47
CA ASP A 254 -11.96 0.67 30.42
C ASP A 254 -10.48 0.68 29.97
N LEU A 255 -10.22 0.80 28.66
CA LEU A 255 -8.86 0.97 28.15
C LEU A 255 -8.20 2.25 28.68
N ILE A 256 -9.00 3.29 28.95
CA ILE A 256 -8.57 4.58 29.46
C ILE A 256 -8.69 4.62 30.99
N ASP A 257 -9.84 4.21 31.54
CA ASP A 257 -10.14 4.30 32.97
C ASP A 257 -9.22 3.41 33.80
N ASN A 258 -8.89 2.23 33.29
CA ASN A 258 -7.97 1.30 33.94
C ASN A 258 -6.50 1.50 33.51
N LYS A 259 -6.20 2.60 32.79
CA LYS A 259 -4.83 2.98 32.35
C LYS A 259 -4.12 1.90 31.52
N ILE A 260 -4.87 1.11 30.75
CA ILE A 260 -4.31 0.11 29.82
C ILE A 260 -3.64 0.83 28.64
N LEU A 261 -4.29 1.88 28.13
CA LEU A 261 -3.74 2.81 27.17
C LEU A 261 -3.43 4.16 27.85
N PRO A 262 -2.39 4.87 27.40
CA PRO A 262 -2.02 6.16 27.97
C PRO A 262 -3.09 7.22 27.67
N SER A 263 -3.54 7.92 28.71
CA SER A 263 -4.66 8.87 28.63
C SER A 263 -4.28 10.34 28.80
N THR A 264 -3.04 10.61 29.22
CA THR A 264 -2.55 11.97 29.48
C THR A 264 -1.45 12.34 28.49
N THR A 265 -1.46 13.62 28.10
CA THR A 265 -0.27 14.27 27.56
C THR A 265 0.79 14.26 28.66
N LEU A 266 1.94 13.64 28.39
CA LEU A 266 3.12 13.84 29.22
C LEU A 266 3.45 15.35 29.25
N GLU A 267 3.74 15.89 30.42
CA GLU A 267 4.04 17.32 30.60
C GLU A 267 5.23 17.77 29.75
N GLN A 268 5.26 19.06 29.38
CA GLN A 268 6.42 19.67 28.72
C GLN A 268 7.69 19.43 29.57
N GLY A 269 8.70 18.78 28.99
CA GLY A 269 9.94 18.41 29.70
C GLY A 269 10.04 16.95 30.14
N SER A 270 9.04 16.12 29.83
CA SER A 270 9.10 14.67 30.07
C SER A 270 10.31 14.03 29.37
N THR A 271 11.00 13.13 30.08
CA THR A 271 12.23 12.52 29.57
C THR A 271 11.96 11.60 28.38
N LYS A 272 12.98 11.40 27.55
CA LYS A 272 12.91 10.49 26.38
C LYS A 272 12.49 9.08 26.79
N GLU A 273 12.94 8.62 27.97
CA GLU A 273 12.61 7.31 28.52
C GLU A 273 11.13 7.17 28.87
N LEU A 274 10.49 8.22 29.39
CA LEU A 274 9.06 8.23 29.69
C LEU A 274 8.23 8.15 28.41
N ILE A 275 8.60 8.91 27.39
CA ILE A 275 7.95 8.87 26.07
C ILE A 275 8.08 7.47 25.45
N GLN A 276 9.28 6.89 25.49
CA GLN A 276 9.52 5.53 25.01
C GLN A 276 8.66 4.52 25.75
N LYS A 277 8.65 4.55 27.09
CA LYS A 277 7.83 3.63 27.90
C LYS A 277 6.35 3.73 27.56
N GLN A 278 5.82 4.93 27.41
CA GLN A 278 4.44 5.16 27.00
C GLN A 278 4.15 4.60 25.60
N ASN A 279 5.02 4.88 24.64
CA ASN A 279 4.84 4.41 23.27
C ASN A 279 4.98 2.89 23.14
N GLU A 280 5.78 2.24 23.99
CA GLU A 280 5.83 0.77 24.08
C GLU A 280 4.52 0.18 24.62
N ILE A 281 3.81 0.86 25.52
CA ILE A 281 2.44 0.46 25.92
C ILE A 281 1.50 0.53 24.72
N VAL A 282 1.56 1.60 23.92
CA VAL A 282 0.74 1.72 22.70
C VAL A 282 1.04 0.57 21.75
N LYS A 283 2.31 0.31 21.42
CA LYS A 283 2.72 -0.79 20.53
C LYS A 283 2.38 -2.18 21.10
N LYS A 284 2.34 -2.33 22.42
CA LYS A 284 1.94 -3.58 23.08
C LYS A 284 0.50 -3.94 22.75
N PHE A 285 -0.39 -2.97 22.57
CA PHE A 285 -1.83 -3.20 22.39
C PHE A 285 -2.33 -2.90 20.97
N LEU A 286 -1.79 -1.87 20.32
CA LEU A 286 -2.21 -1.40 19.00
C LEU A 286 -1.07 -1.46 17.99
N SER A 287 -1.37 -1.94 16.79
CA SER A 287 -0.50 -1.87 15.63
C SER A 287 -0.93 -0.69 14.77
N ILE A 288 -0.06 0.32 14.67
CA ILE A 288 -0.29 1.52 13.86
C ILE A 288 0.61 1.43 12.63
N THR A 289 0.00 1.45 11.44
CA THR A 289 0.77 1.29 10.20
C THR A 289 1.51 2.58 9.85
N SER A 290 2.82 2.60 10.02
CA SER A 290 3.70 3.74 9.74
C SER A 290 4.93 3.26 8.93
N PRO A 291 5.17 3.76 7.69
CA PRO A 291 4.50 4.87 7.01
C PRO A 291 3.01 4.66 6.73
N ASN A 292 2.26 5.77 6.65
CA ASN A 292 0.82 5.72 6.45
C ASN A 292 0.48 5.08 5.09
N LEU A 293 -0.36 4.05 5.06
CA LEU A 293 -0.74 3.39 3.80
C LEU A 293 -1.52 4.30 2.85
N ASN A 294 -2.34 5.20 3.41
CA ASN A 294 -3.12 6.17 2.63
C ASN A 294 -2.25 7.32 2.12
N ASN A 295 -1.17 7.64 2.85
CA ASN A 295 -0.20 8.64 2.43
C ASN A 295 1.22 8.29 2.91
N PRO A 296 2.02 7.58 2.10
CA PRO A 296 3.33 7.05 2.54
C PRO A 296 4.35 8.13 2.86
N LEU A 297 4.02 9.40 2.60
CA LEU A 297 4.84 10.54 2.92
C LEU A 297 4.77 10.94 4.40
N LEU A 298 3.80 10.42 5.15
CA LEU A 298 3.62 10.70 6.57
C LEU A 298 4.00 9.46 7.39
N ILE A 299 4.76 9.69 8.45
CA ILE A 299 5.09 8.66 9.46
C ILE A 299 4.71 9.17 10.84
N ILE A 300 4.40 8.27 11.76
CA ILE A 300 4.22 8.61 13.17
C ILE A 300 5.57 9.02 13.77
N ASP A 301 5.58 10.12 14.53
CA ASP A 301 6.71 10.50 15.35
C ASP A 301 6.68 9.76 16.69
N TRP A 302 7.33 8.60 16.75
CA TRP A 302 7.46 7.81 17.98
C TRP A 302 8.42 8.40 19.02
N GLU A 303 9.06 9.55 18.73
CA GLU A 303 9.84 10.31 19.71
C GLU A 303 8.96 11.33 20.48
N LYS A 304 7.69 11.44 20.09
CA LYS A 304 6.65 12.20 20.81
C LYS A 304 5.64 11.23 21.41
N PRO A 305 4.98 11.60 22.54
CA PRO A 305 4.00 10.73 23.17
C PRO A 305 2.78 10.54 22.27
N ILE A 306 2.24 9.32 22.26
CA ILE A 306 0.91 9.01 21.74
C ILE A 306 -0.01 8.77 22.93
N TRP A 307 -1.18 9.41 22.94
CA TRP A 307 -2.16 9.26 24.01
C TRP A 307 -3.58 9.23 23.45
N PHE A 308 -4.53 8.86 24.31
CA PHE A 308 -5.90 8.60 23.94
C PHE A 308 -6.87 9.32 24.87
N SER A 309 -8.01 9.75 24.33
CA SER A 309 -9.16 10.18 25.12
C SER A 309 -10.41 9.43 24.69
N LYS A 310 -11.43 9.45 25.55
CA LYS A 310 -12.75 8.92 25.19
C LYS A 310 -13.41 9.87 24.20
N SER A 311 -14.09 9.32 23.19
CA SER A 311 -14.94 10.14 22.33
C SER A 311 -16.17 10.60 23.10
N ALA A 312 -16.45 11.91 23.09
CA ALA A 312 -17.63 12.45 23.78
C ALA A 312 -18.96 12.08 23.09
N ASP A 313 -18.90 11.85 21.77
CA ASP A 313 -20.05 11.56 20.90
C ASP A 313 -20.36 10.06 20.75
N ASP A 314 -19.40 9.17 21.04
CA ASP A 314 -19.57 7.74 20.81
C ASP A 314 -18.70 6.90 21.74
N LYS A 315 -19.34 6.12 22.63
CA LYS A 315 -18.67 5.25 23.60
C LYS A 315 -17.93 4.09 22.94
N SER A 316 -18.16 3.77 21.65
CA SER A 316 -17.39 2.77 20.93
C SER A 316 -16.09 3.31 20.33
N LYS A 317 -15.78 4.59 20.52
CA LYS A 317 -14.62 5.25 19.92
C LYS A 317 -13.65 5.81 20.95
N LEU A 318 -12.36 5.75 20.62
CA LEU A 318 -11.31 6.52 21.27
C LEU A 318 -10.77 7.57 20.29
N ILE A 319 -10.32 8.71 20.80
CA ILE A 319 -9.57 9.70 20.01
C ILE A 319 -8.10 9.48 20.32
N MET A 320 -7.31 9.15 19.31
CA MET A 320 -5.85 9.06 19.40
C MET A 320 -5.24 10.39 19.01
N TYR A 321 -4.30 10.87 19.82
CA TYR A 321 -3.51 12.06 19.55
C TYR A 321 -2.05 11.67 19.35
N TYR A 322 -1.41 12.26 18.36
CA TYR A 322 -0.08 11.86 17.92
C TYR A 322 0.60 12.98 17.13
N SER A 323 1.92 12.94 17.07
CA SER A 323 2.71 13.79 16.17
C SER A 323 3.15 12.98 14.95
N ILE A 324 3.42 13.67 13.84
CA ILE A 324 3.86 13.06 12.59
C ILE A 324 5.17 13.69 12.12
N LYS A 325 5.91 12.95 11.29
CA LYS A 325 6.99 13.50 10.49
C LYS A 325 6.67 13.36 9.00
N ARG A 326 7.06 14.35 8.22
CA ARG A 326 6.97 14.34 6.75
C ARG A 326 8.26 13.78 6.16
N GLN A 327 8.13 12.73 5.34
CA GLN A 327 9.19 12.25 4.47
C GLN A 327 9.28 13.14 3.22
N VAL A 328 10.49 13.54 2.88
CA VAL A 328 10.81 14.40 1.73
C VAL A 328 11.91 13.73 0.91
N ALA A 329 11.72 13.67 -0.40
CA ALA A 329 12.74 13.18 -1.32
C ALA A 329 14.00 14.06 -1.27
N LYS A 330 15.17 13.42 -1.11
CA LYS A 330 16.49 14.06 -1.04
C LYS A 330 17.50 13.24 -1.85
N ALA A 331 17.16 12.93 -3.09
CA ALA A 331 18.06 12.23 -3.99
C ALA A 331 19.41 12.97 -4.12
N SER A 332 20.49 12.22 -4.20
CA SER A 332 21.84 12.75 -4.44
C SER A 332 22.60 11.86 -5.41
N ASN A 333 23.73 12.36 -5.93
CA ASN A 333 24.61 11.59 -6.81
C ASN A 333 25.14 10.29 -6.16
N LEU A 334 25.18 10.22 -4.83
CA LEU A 334 25.65 9.06 -4.08
C LEU A 334 24.51 8.09 -3.74
N ASN A 335 23.30 8.61 -3.56
CA ASN A 335 22.14 7.83 -3.20
C ASN A 335 20.86 8.47 -3.75
N LEU A 336 20.36 7.92 -4.85
CA LEU A 336 19.14 8.37 -5.50
C LEU A 336 17.87 8.07 -4.69
N PHE A 337 17.91 7.07 -3.81
CA PHE A 337 16.77 6.65 -2.98
C PHE A 337 16.71 7.37 -1.63
N GLN A 338 17.59 8.35 -1.42
CA GLN A 338 17.68 9.03 -0.14
C GLN A 338 16.44 9.89 0.12
N THR A 339 15.93 9.80 1.34
CA THR A 339 14.88 10.65 1.88
C THR A 339 15.40 11.38 3.11
N SER A 340 14.72 12.46 3.48
CA SER A 340 14.88 13.13 4.77
C SER A 340 13.53 13.25 5.45
N THR A 341 13.55 13.41 6.77
CA THR A 341 12.32 13.43 7.56
C THR A 341 12.31 14.68 8.41
N PHE A 342 11.20 15.41 8.37
CA PHE A 342 11.02 16.66 9.10
C PHE A 342 9.83 16.55 10.05
N PRO A 343 9.98 16.94 11.32
CA PRO A 343 8.87 16.89 12.28
C PRO A 343 7.79 17.90 11.89
N ILE A 344 6.53 17.51 12.10
CA ILE A 344 5.39 18.42 12.12
C ILE A 344 5.06 18.72 13.57
N ASP A 345 5.15 19.98 13.96
CA ASP A 345 4.98 20.39 15.36
C ASP A 345 3.52 20.30 15.82
N GLU A 346 2.57 20.40 14.89
CA GLU A 346 1.14 20.31 15.18
C GLU A 346 0.71 18.88 15.55
N VAL A 347 0.11 18.74 16.73
CA VAL A 347 -0.50 17.49 17.18
C VAL A 347 -1.71 17.15 16.30
N GLN A 348 -1.70 15.95 15.75
CA GLN A 348 -2.78 15.39 14.97
C GLN A 348 -3.70 14.55 15.86
N SER A 349 -4.94 14.35 15.41
CA SER A 349 -5.85 13.43 16.07
C SER A 349 -6.67 12.61 15.08
N GLN A 350 -7.06 11.40 15.48
CA GLN A 350 -8.00 10.58 14.72
C GLN A 350 -8.89 9.75 15.65
N LYS A 351 -10.11 9.47 15.18
CA LYS A 351 -11.02 8.53 15.86
C LYS A 351 -10.62 7.09 15.52
N ILE A 352 -10.59 6.24 16.54
CA ILE A 352 -10.38 4.79 16.43
C ILE A 352 -11.66 4.10 16.86
N HIS A 353 -12.16 3.22 16.01
CA HIS A 353 -13.37 2.45 16.29
C HIS A 353 -13.02 1.15 17.02
N PHE A 354 -13.68 0.89 18.15
CA PHE A 354 -13.57 -0.35 18.90
C PHE A 354 -14.93 -1.06 18.87
N ASN A 355 -15.29 -1.58 17.70
CA ASN A 355 -16.57 -2.26 17.49
C ASN A 355 -16.63 -3.63 18.18
N PHE A 356 -15.51 -4.14 18.72
CA PHE A 356 -15.43 -5.42 19.42
C PHE A 356 -16.57 -5.65 20.43
N PHE A 357 -16.86 -4.69 21.32
CA PHE A 357 -17.85 -4.88 22.39
C PHE A 357 -19.28 -4.99 21.84
N LYS A 358 -19.61 -4.16 20.85
CA LYS A 358 -20.90 -4.23 20.13
C LYS A 358 -21.02 -5.56 19.38
N LEU A 359 -19.98 -5.97 18.66
CA LEU A 359 -19.92 -7.24 17.94
C LEU A 359 -20.03 -8.44 18.90
N LYS A 360 -19.39 -8.39 20.07
CA LYS A 360 -19.50 -9.42 21.12
C LYS A 360 -20.93 -9.54 21.63
N ALA A 361 -21.62 -8.42 21.87
CA ALA A 361 -23.02 -8.42 22.29
C ALA A 361 -23.93 -9.02 21.20
N ILE A 362 -23.77 -8.61 19.95
CA ILE A 362 -24.52 -9.16 18.80
C ILE A 362 -24.26 -10.65 18.67
N ALA A 363 -22.99 -11.07 18.71
CA ALA A 363 -22.60 -12.46 18.54
C ALA A 363 -23.20 -13.37 19.61
N LYS A 364 -23.16 -12.94 20.88
CA LYS A 364 -23.72 -13.71 22.00
C LYS A 364 -25.21 -13.99 21.82
N GLU A 365 -25.96 -13.01 21.35
CA GLU A 365 -27.42 -13.10 21.28
C GLU A 365 -27.89 -13.70 19.95
N MET A 366 -27.23 -13.39 18.83
CA MET A 366 -27.73 -13.70 17.48
C MET A 366 -26.99 -14.81 16.74
N VAL A 367 -25.75 -15.15 17.08
CA VAL A 367 -25.03 -16.19 16.30
C VAL A 367 -25.43 -17.57 16.77
N GLU A 368 -25.75 -18.45 15.83
CA GLU A 368 -26.04 -19.86 16.09
C GLU A 368 -25.30 -20.78 15.10
N VAL A 369 -24.92 -21.96 15.61
CA VAL A 369 -24.51 -23.10 14.78
C VAL A 369 -25.53 -24.20 14.98
N LYS A 370 -26.14 -24.68 13.89
CA LYS A 370 -27.15 -25.74 13.94
C LYS A 370 -26.99 -26.76 12.83
N PRO A 371 -27.53 -27.99 12.99
CA PRO A 371 -27.57 -28.97 11.90
C PRO A 371 -28.32 -28.43 10.68
N LYS A 372 -27.88 -28.82 9.49
CA LYS A 372 -28.69 -28.63 8.27
C LYS A 372 -29.95 -29.48 8.33
N THR A 373 -30.96 -29.11 7.55
CA THR A 373 -32.19 -29.89 7.40
C THR A 373 -31.85 -31.34 7.06
N ASN A 374 -32.49 -32.29 7.75
CA ASN A 374 -32.28 -33.74 7.60
C ASN A 374 -30.91 -34.29 8.05
N ILE A 375 -30.08 -33.50 8.73
CA ILE A 375 -28.84 -33.99 9.34
C ILE A 375 -29.09 -34.39 10.79
N ASN A 376 -28.85 -35.65 11.13
CA ASN A 376 -28.80 -36.12 12.51
C ASN A 376 -27.36 -36.06 13.03
N ILE A 377 -27.05 -35.05 13.84
CA ILE A 377 -25.70 -34.84 14.40
C ILE A 377 -25.23 -35.96 15.34
N ALA A 378 -26.13 -36.79 15.87
CA ALA A 378 -25.76 -37.95 16.70
C ALA A 378 -25.00 -39.04 15.92
N ASN A 379 -24.94 -38.93 14.59
CA ASN A 379 -24.14 -39.82 13.74
C ASN A 379 -22.72 -39.30 13.50
N PHE A 380 -22.41 -38.07 13.94
CA PHE A 380 -21.15 -37.38 13.64
C PHE A 380 -20.32 -37.17 14.89
N SER A 381 -19.01 -37.12 14.72
CA SER A 381 -18.01 -36.87 15.76
C SER A 381 -17.01 -35.81 15.29
N GLN A 382 -16.09 -35.41 16.17
CA GLN A 382 -14.98 -34.53 15.77
C GLN A 382 -13.94 -35.24 14.89
N ILE A 383 -13.68 -36.52 15.14
CA ILE A 383 -12.61 -37.29 14.50
C ILE A 383 -13.12 -38.66 14.03
N GLY A 384 -12.36 -39.32 13.15
CA GLY A 384 -12.66 -40.66 12.65
C GLY A 384 -13.52 -40.69 11.39
N THR A 385 -14.08 -41.86 11.08
CA THR A 385 -14.88 -42.07 9.85
C THR A 385 -16.24 -41.37 9.87
N THR A 386 -16.71 -40.97 11.04
CA THR A 386 -17.91 -40.15 11.26
C THR A 386 -17.59 -38.68 11.50
N ALA A 387 -16.37 -38.24 11.20
CA ALA A 387 -15.99 -36.85 11.40
C ALA A 387 -16.84 -35.90 10.55
N LEU A 388 -17.19 -34.75 11.12
CA LEU A 388 -17.75 -33.63 10.36
C LEU A 388 -16.84 -33.25 9.20
N LYS A 389 -17.41 -32.98 8.02
CA LYS A 389 -16.62 -32.63 6.84
C LYS A 389 -16.56 -31.13 6.67
N PHE A 390 -15.35 -30.57 6.75
CA PHE A 390 -15.13 -29.17 6.43
C PHE A 390 -14.58 -28.97 5.02
N THR A 391 -15.21 -28.07 4.29
CA THR A 391 -14.78 -27.63 2.96
C THR A 391 -14.19 -26.22 3.06
N GLN A 392 -12.90 -26.07 2.72
CA GLN A 392 -12.15 -24.80 2.87
C GLN A 392 -12.40 -23.78 1.74
N ASN A 393 -13.48 -23.95 0.97
CA ASN A 393 -13.81 -23.09 -0.15
C ASN A 393 -15.09 -22.31 0.13
N HIS A 394 -15.17 -21.10 -0.43
CA HIS A 394 -16.43 -20.39 -0.56
C HIS A 394 -17.39 -21.14 -1.48
N SER A 395 -18.67 -21.11 -1.13
CA SER A 395 -19.75 -21.65 -1.96
C SER A 395 -20.93 -20.68 -1.98
N SER A 396 -21.44 -20.39 -3.18
CA SER A 396 -22.64 -19.56 -3.36
C SER A 396 -23.91 -20.21 -2.81
N SER A 397 -23.92 -21.54 -2.64
CA SER A 397 -25.05 -22.28 -2.06
C SER A 397 -24.95 -22.47 -0.54
N GLN A 398 -23.84 -22.04 0.07
CA GLN A 398 -23.59 -22.20 1.50
C GLN A 398 -23.48 -20.82 2.15
N PRO A 399 -24.38 -20.45 3.08
CA PRO A 399 -24.30 -19.17 3.75
C PRO A 399 -23.01 -19.09 4.58
N ASN A 400 -22.45 -17.88 4.71
CA ASN A 400 -21.31 -17.60 5.60
C ASN A 400 -20.06 -18.46 5.33
N SER A 401 -19.89 -18.92 4.08
CA SER A 401 -18.83 -19.84 3.65
C SER A 401 -17.53 -19.17 3.22
N SER A 402 -17.37 -17.85 3.42
CA SER A 402 -16.23 -17.06 2.92
C SER A 402 -14.86 -17.61 3.36
N HIS A 403 -14.79 -18.30 4.50
CA HIS A 403 -13.59 -18.99 5.00
C HIS A 403 -13.77 -20.52 5.12
N GLY A 404 -14.72 -21.07 4.37
CA GLY A 404 -15.12 -22.47 4.41
C GLY A 404 -16.38 -22.73 5.24
N TYR A 405 -16.87 -23.97 5.18
CA TYR A 405 -18.12 -24.40 5.81
C TYR A 405 -18.09 -25.89 6.16
N PHE A 406 -18.97 -26.31 7.07
CA PHE A 406 -19.22 -27.73 7.32
C PHE A 406 -20.35 -28.22 6.41
N ASP A 407 -20.17 -29.39 5.81
CA ASP A 407 -21.17 -30.00 4.94
C ASP A 407 -22.46 -30.31 5.73
N GLU A 408 -22.35 -30.53 7.04
CA GLU A 408 -23.45 -30.94 7.94
C GLU A 408 -24.11 -29.79 8.72
N LEU A 409 -23.44 -28.64 8.86
CA LEU A 409 -23.87 -27.56 9.77
C LEU A 409 -24.10 -26.23 9.06
N ASN A 410 -25.03 -25.44 9.58
CA ASN A 410 -25.24 -24.04 9.23
C ASN A 410 -24.72 -23.14 10.34
N LEU A 411 -23.84 -22.20 9.99
CA LEU A 411 -23.53 -21.03 10.79
C LEU A 411 -24.38 -19.87 10.28
N GLN A 412 -25.22 -19.29 11.15
CA GLN A 412 -26.14 -18.24 10.76
C GLN A 412 -26.50 -17.32 11.93
N PHE A 413 -27.23 -16.26 11.61
CA PHE A 413 -27.93 -15.49 12.63
C PHE A 413 -29.28 -16.16 12.96
N LYS A 414 -29.70 -16.08 14.23
CA LYS A 414 -31.05 -16.43 14.68
C LYS A 414 -32.11 -15.59 13.99
N GLU A 415 -33.36 -16.08 14.01
CA GLU A 415 -34.49 -15.39 13.38
C GLU A 415 -34.78 -13.99 13.97
N ILE A 416 -35.25 -13.09 13.11
CA ILE A 416 -35.37 -11.62 13.30
C ILE A 416 -36.25 -11.23 14.49
N ASN A 417 -37.19 -12.07 14.92
CA ASN A 417 -38.07 -11.77 16.06
C ASN A 417 -37.30 -11.61 17.40
N GLU A 418 -36.08 -12.13 17.52
CA GLU A 418 -35.20 -11.93 18.68
C GLU A 418 -34.36 -10.63 18.62
N LEU A 419 -34.18 -10.04 17.43
CA LEU A 419 -33.42 -8.79 17.26
C LEU A 419 -34.05 -7.64 18.06
N LYS A 420 -35.39 -7.61 18.18
CA LYS A 420 -36.13 -6.62 18.98
C LYS A 420 -35.76 -6.65 20.48
N LYS A 421 -35.29 -7.78 21.02
CA LYS A 421 -34.81 -7.87 22.42
C LYS A 421 -33.38 -7.32 22.57
N LEU A 422 -32.55 -7.47 21.55
CA LEU A 422 -31.19 -6.91 21.47
C LEU A 422 -31.21 -5.37 21.47
N LEU A 423 -32.25 -4.78 20.87
CA LEU A 423 -32.51 -3.33 20.84
C LEU A 423 -32.83 -2.73 22.22
N ILE A 424 -33.16 -3.54 23.23
CA ILE A 424 -33.48 -3.05 24.58
C ILE A 424 -32.19 -2.78 25.39
N TYR A 425 -31.04 -3.33 24.98
CA TYR A 425 -29.81 -3.35 25.78
C TYR A 425 -28.57 -2.75 25.11
N THR A 426 -28.69 -2.17 23.90
CA THR A 426 -27.50 -1.73 23.13
C THR A 426 -27.71 -0.39 22.40
N ASP A 427 -26.74 0.52 22.53
CA ASP A 427 -26.63 1.79 21.76
C ASP A 427 -26.18 1.50 20.30
N LEU A 428 -26.94 0.68 19.56
CA LEU A 428 -26.69 0.37 18.15
C LEU A 428 -27.42 1.38 17.25
N SER A 429 -26.70 1.99 16.32
CA SER A 429 -27.26 2.81 15.24
C SER A 429 -28.15 1.99 14.30
N SER A 430 -29.03 2.65 13.54
CA SER A 430 -29.93 1.96 12.59
C SER A 430 -29.17 1.10 11.57
N SER A 431 -27.96 1.51 11.16
CA SER A 431 -27.10 0.72 10.29
C SER A 431 -26.57 -0.54 10.99
N GLU A 432 -26.18 -0.43 12.27
CA GLU A 432 -25.68 -1.54 13.07
C GLU A 432 -26.77 -2.55 13.44
N GLN A 433 -28.04 -2.18 13.37
CA GLN A 433 -29.17 -3.10 13.60
C GLN A 433 -29.42 -4.03 12.41
N ASN A 434 -28.95 -3.70 11.21
CA ASN A 434 -29.17 -4.52 10.03
C ASN A 434 -28.11 -5.64 9.95
N LEU A 435 -28.52 -6.89 10.23
CA LEU A 435 -27.63 -8.05 10.19
C LEU A 435 -26.95 -8.27 8.82
N ASN A 436 -27.54 -7.76 7.73
CA ASN A 436 -26.93 -7.81 6.41
C ASN A 436 -25.63 -7.00 6.32
N ASN A 437 -25.40 -6.06 7.25
CA ASN A 437 -24.19 -5.25 7.34
C ASN A 437 -23.04 -5.99 8.05
N TYR A 438 -23.22 -7.25 8.41
CA TYR A 438 -22.18 -8.07 9.01
C TYR A 438 -21.79 -9.25 8.13
N THR A 439 -20.54 -9.64 8.25
CA THR A 439 -19.99 -10.89 7.71
C THR A 439 -19.77 -11.84 8.87
N LEU A 440 -20.35 -13.02 8.75
CA LEU A 440 -20.18 -14.13 9.66
C LEU A 440 -19.42 -15.23 8.90
N ALA A 441 -18.47 -15.88 9.56
CA ALA A 441 -17.71 -16.98 8.96
C ALA A 441 -17.19 -17.92 10.05
N PHE A 442 -17.06 -19.21 9.73
CA PHE A 442 -16.25 -20.11 10.56
C PHE A 442 -14.81 -19.61 10.57
N ASP A 443 -14.14 -19.70 11.72
CA ASP A 443 -12.73 -19.35 11.82
C ASP A 443 -11.89 -20.61 12.03
N THR A 444 -10.88 -20.78 11.18
CA THR A 444 -10.10 -22.01 11.06
C THR A 444 -8.72 -21.89 11.73
N SER A 445 -8.38 -20.69 12.23
CA SER A 445 -7.09 -20.39 12.85
C SER A 445 -7.21 -20.35 14.37
N LEU A 446 -6.77 -21.43 15.04
CA LEU A 446 -6.63 -21.49 16.50
C LEU A 446 -5.73 -20.38 17.05
N ASN A 447 -4.69 -20.01 16.29
CA ASN A 447 -3.76 -18.92 16.61
C ASN A 447 -4.46 -17.55 16.76
N SER A 448 -5.68 -17.38 16.21
CA SER A 448 -6.43 -16.13 16.34
C SER A 448 -7.14 -15.99 17.69
N LEU A 449 -7.41 -17.09 18.40
CA LEU A 449 -8.19 -17.12 19.64
C LEU A 449 -7.34 -17.47 20.88
N LEU A 450 -6.34 -18.34 20.74
CA LEU A 450 -5.44 -18.76 21.82
C LEU A 450 -4.07 -19.11 21.23
N ASN A 451 -2.98 -18.57 21.77
CA ASN A 451 -1.60 -18.85 21.35
C ASN A 451 -1.21 -20.33 21.56
N LYS A 452 -1.67 -21.24 20.69
CA LYS A 452 -1.16 -22.61 20.56
C LYS A 452 -1.03 -22.97 19.08
N LYS A 453 0.23 -23.13 18.66
CA LYS A 453 0.61 -23.66 17.34
C LYS A 453 0.12 -25.10 17.20
N THR A 454 -0.82 -25.36 16.31
CA THR A 454 -0.93 -26.64 15.59
C THR A 454 -1.50 -26.42 14.20
N THR A 455 -0.87 -27.08 13.23
CA THR A 455 -1.10 -27.02 11.79
C THR A 455 -2.23 -27.95 11.34
N ALA A 456 -3.00 -27.45 10.36
CA ALA A 456 -3.90 -28.17 9.45
C ALA A 456 -5.24 -28.70 10.02
N SER A 457 -6.32 -28.16 9.45
CA SER A 457 -7.75 -28.43 9.65
C SER A 457 -8.47 -27.46 10.63
N PRO A 458 -9.62 -26.87 10.24
CA PRO A 458 -10.37 -25.84 10.97
C PRO A 458 -10.89 -26.16 12.37
N TYR A 459 -10.55 -27.31 12.95
CA TYR A 459 -11.32 -27.79 14.09
C TYR A 459 -11.17 -26.88 15.30
N VAL A 460 -12.33 -26.46 15.77
CA VAL A 460 -12.46 -25.78 17.04
C VAL A 460 -12.71 -26.84 18.10
N GLY A 461 -12.06 -26.61 19.23
CA GLY A 461 -11.36 -27.65 19.97
C GLY A 461 -12.25 -28.64 20.70
N SER A 462 -11.67 -29.83 20.86
CA SER A 462 -12.04 -30.91 21.78
C SER A 462 -13.54 -31.20 21.87
N GLN A 463 -13.94 -32.28 21.22
CA GLN A 463 -15.16 -32.94 21.61
C GLN A 463 -15.05 -33.36 23.09
N GLN A 464 -16.02 -32.95 23.89
CA GLN A 464 -16.18 -33.38 25.27
C GLN A 464 -17.54 -34.02 25.38
N ALA A 465 -17.57 -35.34 25.57
CA ALA A 465 -18.79 -36.14 25.47
C ALA A 465 -19.52 -35.89 24.14
N ASP A 466 -20.78 -35.48 24.19
CA ASP A 466 -21.64 -35.24 23.03
C ASP A 466 -21.53 -33.80 22.49
N LYS A 467 -20.57 -33.00 22.96
CA LYS A 467 -20.45 -31.57 22.61
C LYS A 467 -19.20 -31.26 21.83
N ILE A 468 -19.33 -30.46 20.78
CA ILE A 468 -18.22 -29.90 20.00
C ILE A 468 -18.29 -28.38 20.06
N THR A 469 -17.14 -27.74 20.23
CA THR A 469 -17.01 -26.28 20.21
C THR A 469 -16.63 -25.82 18.81
N PHE A 470 -17.32 -24.81 18.27
CA PHE A 470 -17.12 -24.22 16.95
C PHE A 470 -16.67 -22.76 17.12
N ALA A 471 -15.66 -22.32 16.39
CA ALA A 471 -15.22 -20.93 16.40
C ALA A 471 -15.73 -20.25 15.16
N TYR A 472 -16.07 -19.00 15.35
CA TYR A 472 -16.57 -18.16 14.29
C TYR A 472 -16.01 -16.76 14.48
N SER A 473 -16.11 -15.99 13.41
CA SER A 473 -15.83 -14.58 13.44
C SER A 473 -17.01 -13.78 12.93
N LEU A 474 -17.21 -12.63 13.55
CA LEU A 474 -18.21 -11.65 13.18
C LEU A 474 -17.50 -10.32 12.91
N SER A 475 -17.71 -9.73 11.74
CA SER A 475 -17.14 -8.44 11.39
C SER A 475 -18.17 -7.55 10.71
N ALA A 476 -18.10 -6.24 10.92
CA ALA A 476 -18.91 -5.29 10.16
C ALA A 476 -18.37 -5.16 8.72
N LYS A 477 -19.26 -5.02 7.73
CA LYS A 477 -18.94 -4.85 6.30
C LYS A 477 -18.52 -3.42 5.93
N ASP A 478 -18.62 -2.48 6.85
CA ASP A 478 -18.49 -1.05 6.58
C ASP A 478 -17.04 -0.65 6.19
N ILE A 479 -16.91 0.28 5.24
CA ILE A 479 -15.65 0.67 4.57
C ILE A 479 -14.68 1.40 5.53
N ASN A 480 -15.20 1.92 6.65
CA ASN A 480 -14.41 2.50 7.75
C ASN A 480 -13.60 1.47 8.55
N ALA A 481 -13.62 0.20 8.14
CA ALA A 481 -12.95 -0.93 8.78
C ALA A 481 -11.43 -0.78 8.99
N GLN A 482 -10.76 0.15 8.29
CA GLN A 482 -9.31 0.33 8.35
C GLN A 482 -8.81 1.12 9.58
N ASN A 483 -9.70 1.83 10.28
CA ASN A 483 -9.35 2.70 11.41
C ASN A 483 -9.85 2.14 12.74
N GLY A 484 -9.52 0.88 13.04
CA GLY A 484 -9.80 0.28 14.35
C GLY A 484 -10.07 -1.22 14.35
N ILE A 485 -10.77 -1.67 15.39
CA ILE A 485 -11.00 -3.07 15.72
C ILE A 485 -12.44 -3.43 15.37
N ASN A 486 -12.58 -4.16 14.27
CA ASN A 486 -13.86 -4.39 13.59
C ASN A 486 -14.22 -5.86 13.43
N LYS A 487 -13.54 -6.74 14.17
CA LYS A 487 -13.77 -8.18 14.15
C LYS A 487 -13.86 -8.70 15.58
N PHE A 488 -14.87 -9.54 15.82
CA PHE A 488 -15.02 -10.33 17.03
C PHE A 488 -14.78 -11.79 16.67
N TYR A 489 -14.08 -12.50 17.56
CA TYR A 489 -13.88 -13.94 17.47
C TYR A 489 -14.59 -14.59 18.66
N GLY A 490 -15.51 -15.50 18.36
CA GLY A 490 -16.35 -16.17 19.34
C GLY A 490 -16.31 -17.69 19.19
N THR A 491 -16.90 -18.37 20.17
CA THR A 491 -17.11 -19.82 20.16
C THR A 491 -18.57 -20.16 20.42
N PHE A 492 -19.06 -21.24 19.81
CA PHE A 492 -20.39 -21.79 19.99
C PHE A 492 -20.28 -23.28 20.31
N ILE A 493 -20.96 -23.76 21.35
CA ILE A 493 -20.95 -25.18 21.73
C ILE A 493 -22.24 -25.82 21.24
N LEU A 494 -22.14 -26.80 20.34
CA LEU A 494 -23.27 -27.60 19.88
C LEU A 494 -23.18 -29.00 20.50
N GLY A 495 -24.27 -29.46 21.12
CA GLY A 495 -24.39 -30.79 21.74
C GLY A 495 -25.17 -31.77 20.85
N GLY A 496 -25.20 -33.05 21.25
CA GLY A 496 -25.88 -34.12 20.52
C GLY A 496 -25.03 -34.88 19.51
N PHE A 497 -23.70 -34.78 19.57
CA PHE A 497 -22.77 -35.55 18.74
C PHE A 497 -22.52 -36.97 19.25
N LYS A 498 -22.08 -37.85 18.35
CA LYS A 498 -21.59 -39.19 18.69
C LYS A 498 -20.33 -39.09 19.55
N THR A 499 -20.35 -39.64 20.76
CA THR A 499 -19.16 -39.71 21.64
C THR A 499 -18.05 -40.53 20.98
N ASN A 500 -16.81 -40.04 21.06
CA ASN A 500 -15.62 -40.77 20.60
C ASN A 500 -15.26 -41.93 21.52
#